data_AF-A0A4T9T8L2-F1
#
_entry.id   AF-A0A4T9T8L2-F1
#
_cell.length_a   1.000
_cell.length_b   1.000
_cell.length_c   1.000
_cell.angle_alpha   90.00
_cell.angle_beta   90.00
_cell.angle_gamma   90.00
#
_symmetry.space_group_name_H-M   'P 1'
#
loop_
_entity.id
_entity.type
_entity.pdbx_description
1 polymer ?
#
loop_
_entity_poly.entity_id
_entity_poly.type
_entity_poly.pdbx_seq_one_letter_code
_entity_poly.pdbx_strand_id
1 'polypeptide(L)'
;MNSTTQKIASGASAALLLAGMGAAAAQGAVSAPAFADEATVPTADQQQAEAAPCRVCQKAVQGLFTFSQSSLTPTAQLRDNFARASRYLCGGEGAPMASIENPGLWEVAVSGNVDNAFSATMDELAEEGSAQLAMGCTCAGNPVDGAASGNADVLGVRIAYIAALAQPSDSVNTIVFTSDDGSSVALPFNYVLQRFSLLAYSVNGEPVANSMGGSNQLWMGSTAANYYLKNVVEISFEERQTPPPTPGTAEAGDAYENVPNISIGEGGAL
;
A
#
# COMPACT_ATOMS: atom_id res chain seq x y z
N MET A 1 -14.24 18.95 60.16
CA MET A 1 -15.42 19.27 60.99
C MET A 1 -16.41 19.95 60.05
N ASN A 2 -17.53 19.39 59.57
CA ASN A 2 -18.44 18.30 59.98
C ASN A 2 -18.82 17.51 58.68
N SER A 3 -18.91 16.17 58.63
CA SER A 3 -19.96 15.27 59.18
C SER A 3 -21.37 15.72 58.69
N THR A 4 -22.22 14.94 58.00
CA THR A 4 -22.85 13.62 58.29
C THR A 4 -23.65 13.20 57.01
N THR A 5 -23.48 12.05 56.33
CA THR A 5 -23.99 10.66 56.54
C THR A 5 -25.49 10.37 56.24
N GLN A 6 -25.71 9.47 55.25
CA GLN A 6 -26.81 8.47 55.04
C GLN A 6 -28.25 8.93 54.69
N LYS A 7 -29.11 8.21 53.94
CA LYS A 7 -29.45 6.76 53.94
C LYS A 7 -30.01 6.24 52.60
N ILE A 8 -29.82 4.93 52.41
CA ILE A 8 -30.44 3.99 51.47
C ILE A 8 -31.92 3.74 51.84
N ALA A 9 -32.80 3.49 50.86
CA ALA A 9 -33.99 2.65 51.05
C ALA A 9 -34.49 2.02 49.74
N SER A 10 -34.73 0.72 49.82
CA SER A 10 -35.12 -0.23 48.79
C SER A 10 -36.66 -0.35 48.66
N GLY A 11 -37.13 -0.91 47.54
CA GLY A 11 -38.51 -1.44 47.38
C GLY A 11 -38.78 -1.75 45.90
N ALA A 12 -38.52 -2.96 45.38
CA ALA A 12 -39.33 -4.18 45.49
C ALA A 12 -40.77 -4.02 44.96
N SER A 13 -41.02 -4.52 43.75
CA SER A 13 -42.32 -5.08 43.36
C SER A 13 -42.08 -6.24 42.40
N ALA A 14 -42.46 -7.41 42.87
CA ALA A 14 -42.40 -8.70 42.21
C ALA A 14 -43.83 -9.15 41.88
N ALA A 15 -44.01 -9.82 40.74
CA ALA A 15 -44.98 -10.89 40.51
C ALA A 15 -44.67 -11.52 39.13
N LEU A 16 -43.92 -12.63 39.06
CA LEU A 16 -44.40 -14.03 39.10
C LEU A 16 -45.49 -14.34 38.06
N LEU A 17 -45.15 -15.20 37.09
CA LEU A 17 -45.83 -16.49 36.88
C LEU A 17 -44.90 -17.48 36.16
N LEU A 18 -44.62 -18.59 36.85
CA LEU A 18 -43.97 -19.81 36.36
C LEU A 18 -44.96 -20.68 35.58
N ALA A 19 -44.47 -21.34 34.52
CA ALA A 19 -44.70 -22.75 34.16
C ALA A 19 -43.97 -23.00 32.81
N GLY A 20 -43.19 -24.05 32.58
CA GLY A 20 -43.00 -25.27 33.31
C GLY A 20 -41.70 -25.99 32.88
N MET A 21 -41.41 -27.04 33.63
CA MET A 21 -40.19 -27.83 33.61
C MET A 21 -40.07 -28.73 32.38
N GLY A 22 -38.83 -28.90 31.91
CA GLY A 22 -38.39 -29.99 31.04
C GLY A 22 -36.88 -30.14 31.15
N ALA A 23 -36.42 -30.84 32.19
CA ALA A 23 -35.01 -31.14 32.40
C ALA A 23 -34.57 -32.26 31.44
N ALA A 24 -33.56 -31.98 30.63
CA ALA A 24 -32.67 -32.99 30.07
C ALA A 24 -31.24 -32.46 30.19
N ALA A 25 -30.49 -33.00 31.15
CA ALA A 25 -29.06 -32.79 31.25
C ALA A 25 -28.35 -33.65 30.20
N ALA A 26 -27.60 -33.02 29.30
CA ALA A 26 -26.54 -33.66 28.54
C ALA A 26 -25.40 -32.66 28.35
N GLN A 27 -24.20 -33.09 28.75
CA GLN A 27 -22.94 -32.36 28.68
C GLN A 27 -22.58 -32.04 27.22
N GLY A 28 -22.01 -30.87 26.95
CA GLY A 28 -21.46 -30.54 25.63
C GLY A 28 -20.81 -29.16 25.56
N ALA A 29 -19.49 -29.16 25.39
CA ALA A 29 -18.59 -28.15 24.82
C ALA A 29 -19.00 -26.65 24.86
N VAL A 30 -18.15 -25.83 25.49
CA VAL A 30 -18.07 -24.39 25.24
C VAL A 30 -17.79 -24.15 23.75
N SER A 31 -18.83 -23.69 23.04
CA SER A 31 -18.73 -23.27 21.64
C SER A 31 -18.42 -21.78 21.62
N ALA A 32 -17.40 -21.39 20.84
CA ALA A 32 -17.16 -20.00 20.45
C ALA A 32 -18.43 -19.41 19.79
N PRO A 33 -18.68 -18.09 19.85
CA PRO A 33 -19.89 -17.52 19.27
C PRO A 33 -19.86 -17.74 17.76
N ALA A 34 -20.81 -18.53 17.26
CA ALA A 34 -21.13 -18.58 15.85
C ALA A 34 -21.68 -17.21 15.43
N PHE A 35 -21.00 -16.55 14.49
CA PHE A 35 -21.59 -15.42 13.78
C PHE A 35 -22.83 -15.95 13.06
N ALA A 36 -23.98 -15.35 13.37
CA ALA A 36 -25.26 -15.71 12.77
C ALA A 36 -25.22 -15.46 11.26
N ASP A 37 -25.26 -16.56 10.50
CA ASP A 37 -25.41 -16.57 9.06
C ASP A 37 -26.91 -16.59 8.73
N GLU A 38 -27.56 -15.43 8.78
CA GLU A 38 -28.81 -15.17 8.04
C GLU A 38 -29.16 -13.68 8.15
N ALA A 39 -28.58 -12.86 7.28
CA ALA A 39 -29.17 -11.57 6.95
C ALA A 39 -30.24 -11.81 5.88
N THR A 40 -31.51 -11.86 6.29
CA THR A 40 -32.64 -11.94 5.37
C THR A 40 -32.67 -10.66 4.50
N VAL A 41 -32.28 -10.78 3.23
CA VAL A 41 -32.39 -9.69 2.26
C VAL A 41 -33.88 -9.53 1.89
N PRO A 42 -34.48 -8.33 2.01
CA PRO A 42 -35.86 -8.14 1.59
C PRO A 42 -35.95 -8.25 0.06
N THR A 43 -36.74 -9.20 -0.44
CA THR A 43 -37.12 -9.31 -1.85
C THR A 43 -38.03 -8.14 -2.21
N ALA A 44 -37.50 -7.14 -2.91
CA ALA A 44 -38.32 -6.13 -3.55
C ALA A 44 -39.08 -6.79 -4.73
N ASP A 45 -40.41 -6.71 -4.71
CA ASP A 45 -41.28 -7.15 -5.80
C ASP A 45 -40.84 -6.53 -7.13
N GLN A 46 -40.42 -7.40 -8.06
CA GLN A 46 -40.05 -7.01 -9.41
C GLN A 46 -41.34 -6.82 -10.23
N GLN A 47 -41.98 -5.65 -10.13
CA GLN A 47 -42.94 -5.23 -11.16
C GLN A 47 -42.16 -4.95 -12.44
N GLN A 48 -42.30 -5.87 -13.39
CA GLN A 48 -41.68 -5.82 -14.70
C GLN A 48 -42.33 -4.72 -15.53
N ALA A 49 -41.79 -3.50 -15.45
CA ALA A 49 -42.14 -2.44 -16.39
C ALA A 49 -41.59 -2.81 -17.78
N GLU A 50 -42.44 -2.79 -18.81
CA GLU A 50 -42.02 -2.97 -20.20
C GLU A 50 -40.90 -1.99 -20.55
N ALA A 51 -39.75 -2.53 -20.96
CA ALA A 51 -38.55 -1.76 -21.24
C ALA A 51 -38.72 -0.95 -22.54
N ALA A 52 -38.66 0.37 -22.43
CA ALA A 52 -38.43 1.25 -23.56
C ALA A 52 -37.10 0.86 -24.26
N PRO A 53 -36.96 1.09 -25.59
CA PRO A 53 -35.74 0.74 -26.32
C PRO A 53 -34.53 1.44 -25.69
N CYS A 54 -33.68 0.63 -25.07
CA CYS A 54 -32.56 1.11 -24.30
C CYS A 54 -31.46 1.63 -25.23
N ARG A 55 -31.13 2.93 -25.13
CA ARG A 55 -30.05 3.54 -25.93
C ARG A 55 -28.65 3.16 -25.44
N VAL A 56 -28.53 2.70 -24.18
CA VAL A 56 -27.29 2.20 -23.57
C VAL A 56 -27.66 1.02 -22.65
N CYS A 57 -27.64 -0.20 -23.19
CA CYS A 57 -27.91 -1.40 -22.42
C CYS A 57 -26.77 -1.67 -21.44
N GLN A 58 -26.94 -1.27 -20.18
CA GLN A 58 -26.05 -1.74 -19.12
C GLN A 58 -26.28 -3.25 -18.95
N LYS A 59 -25.20 -4.02 -19.04
CA LYS A 59 -25.25 -5.45 -18.75
C LYS A 59 -25.64 -5.61 -17.30
N ALA A 60 -26.72 -6.33 -17.02
CA ALA A 60 -27.05 -6.73 -15.64
C ALA A 60 -25.97 -7.72 -15.17
N VAL A 61 -24.93 -7.20 -14.53
CA VAL A 61 -23.86 -8.00 -13.93
C VAL A 61 -24.30 -8.34 -12.51
N GLN A 62 -24.58 -9.61 -12.26
CA GLN A 62 -24.80 -10.16 -10.92
C GLN A 62 -23.53 -10.90 -10.50
N GLY A 63 -23.10 -10.72 -9.25
CA GLY A 63 -21.88 -11.33 -8.73
C GLY A 63 -21.88 -11.36 -7.20
N LEU A 64 -21.05 -12.24 -6.64
CA LEU A 64 -20.81 -12.29 -5.20
C LEU A 64 -19.78 -11.21 -4.85
N PHE A 65 -20.10 -10.35 -3.88
CA PHE A 65 -19.13 -9.39 -3.36
C PHE A 65 -18.31 -10.05 -2.25
N THR A 66 -17.00 -10.15 -2.45
CA THR A 66 -16.04 -10.61 -1.44
C THR A 66 -14.87 -9.64 -1.36
N PHE A 67 -14.22 -9.57 -0.20
CA PHE A 67 -13.08 -8.70 0.05
C PHE A 67 -11.94 -9.49 0.69
N SER A 68 -10.70 -9.16 0.30
CA SER A 68 -9.48 -9.70 0.90
C SER A 68 -8.40 -8.63 0.90
N GLN A 69 -7.65 -8.53 1.99
CA GLN A 69 -6.49 -7.64 2.12
C GLN A 69 -5.20 -8.28 1.62
N SER A 70 -5.20 -9.59 1.34
CA SER A 70 -4.02 -10.34 0.90
C SER A 70 -4.07 -10.71 -0.59
N SER A 71 -5.07 -10.22 -1.31
CA SER A 71 -5.18 -10.49 -2.75
C SER A 71 -4.15 -9.67 -3.51
N LEU A 72 -3.29 -10.37 -4.24
CA LEU A 72 -2.29 -9.79 -5.12
C LEU A 72 -2.80 -9.78 -6.56
N THR A 73 -2.52 -8.70 -7.27
CA THR A 73 -2.72 -8.59 -8.71
C THR A 73 -1.65 -9.45 -9.41
N PRO A 74 -2.03 -10.37 -10.31
CA PRO A 74 -1.08 -11.20 -11.04
C PRO A 74 -0.02 -10.37 -11.79
N THR A 75 1.23 -10.85 -11.84
CA THR A 75 2.36 -10.14 -12.47
C THR A 75 2.09 -9.75 -13.92
N ALA A 76 1.47 -10.64 -14.71
CA ALA A 76 1.08 -10.33 -16.08
C ALA A 76 0.05 -9.21 -16.16
N GLN A 77 -0.90 -9.16 -15.23
CA GLN A 77 -1.89 -8.09 -15.16
C GLN A 77 -1.26 -6.77 -14.72
N LEU A 78 -0.34 -6.78 -13.75
CA LEU A 78 0.44 -5.59 -13.40
C LEU A 78 1.18 -5.05 -14.62
N ARG A 79 1.91 -5.91 -15.33
CA ARG A 79 2.62 -5.54 -16.56
C ARG A 79 1.69 -4.91 -17.58
N ASP A 80 0.55 -5.53 -17.86
CA ASP A 80 -0.38 -5.06 -18.89
C ASP A 80 -1.08 -3.74 -18.48
N ASN A 81 -1.45 -3.61 -17.20
CA ASN A 81 -2.09 -2.41 -16.65
C ASN A 81 -1.14 -1.20 -16.65
N PHE A 82 0.13 -1.43 -16.31
CA PHE A 82 1.15 -0.39 -16.23
C PHE A 82 1.93 -0.21 -17.52
N ALA A 83 1.72 -1.03 -18.55
CA ALA A 83 2.40 -0.90 -19.84
C ALA A 83 2.24 0.51 -20.44
N ARG A 84 1.09 1.16 -20.25
CA ARG A 84 0.83 2.50 -20.81
C ARG A 84 1.29 3.66 -19.94
N ALA A 85 1.82 3.39 -18.74
CA ALA A 85 2.34 4.44 -17.87
C ALA A 85 3.70 4.96 -18.37
N SER A 86 4.18 6.05 -17.79
CA SER A 86 5.46 6.66 -18.18
C SER A 86 6.62 5.66 -18.05
N ARG A 87 7.38 5.43 -19.14
CA ARG A 87 8.55 4.53 -19.17
C ARG A 87 9.58 4.80 -18.06
N TYR A 88 9.62 6.02 -17.53
CA TYR A 88 10.57 6.49 -16.52
C TYR A 88 10.11 6.18 -15.09
N LEU A 89 8.80 6.11 -14.90
CA LEU A 89 8.14 5.96 -13.60
C LEU A 89 7.52 4.56 -13.53
N CYS A 90 6.19 4.45 -13.53
CA CYS A 90 5.50 3.17 -13.40
C CYS A 90 5.43 2.33 -14.71
N GLY A 91 5.88 2.85 -15.84
CA GLY A 91 5.61 2.30 -17.18
C GLY A 91 6.31 0.98 -17.47
N GLY A 92 5.55 -0.06 -17.80
CA GLY A 92 6.07 -1.40 -18.12
C GLY A 92 6.60 -1.60 -19.55
N GLU A 93 6.62 -0.58 -20.42
CA GLU A 93 7.08 -0.80 -21.80
C GLU A 93 8.58 -1.16 -21.84
N GLY A 94 8.85 -2.43 -22.12
CA GLY A 94 9.80 -2.82 -23.16
C GLY A 94 11.25 -2.40 -22.95
N ALA A 95 11.73 -2.25 -21.71
CA ALA A 95 13.14 -2.54 -21.49
C ALA A 95 13.34 -3.98 -22.01
N PRO A 96 14.22 -4.23 -22.99
CA PRO A 96 14.41 -5.59 -23.48
C PRO A 96 14.70 -6.46 -22.27
N MET A 97 13.91 -7.53 -22.06
CA MET A 97 14.10 -8.49 -20.97
C MET A 97 15.52 -9.11 -20.94
N ALA A 98 16.36 -8.77 -21.93
CA ALA A 98 17.71 -9.23 -22.16
C ALA A 98 18.83 -8.33 -21.60
N SER A 99 18.56 -7.14 -21.04
CA SER A 99 19.65 -6.23 -20.63
C SER A 99 20.06 -6.28 -19.15
N ILE A 100 19.45 -7.13 -18.33
CA ILE A 100 19.80 -7.24 -16.90
C ILE A 100 20.15 -8.69 -16.62
N GLU A 101 21.40 -9.05 -16.92
CA GLU A 101 21.92 -10.41 -16.69
C GLU A 101 21.97 -10.76 -15.19
N ASN A 102 22.04 -9.75 -14.31
CA ASN A 102 21.90 -9.92 -12.87
C ASN A 102 21.48 -8.60 -12.18
N PRO A 103 20.22 -8.46 -11.70
CA PRO A 103 19.78 -7.25 -10.99
C PRO A 103 20.51 -7.03 -9.67
N GLY A 104 21.09 -8.09 -9.10
CA GLY A 104 21.88 -8.03 -7.86
C GLY A 104 23.15 -7.20 -7.96
N LEU A 105 23.77 -7.17 -9.15
CA LEU A 105 24.97 -6.38 -9.43
C LEU A 105 24.68 -4.91 -9.75
N TRP A 106 23.41 -4.49 -9.69
CA TRP A 106 23.03 -3.11 -9.93
C TRP A 106 23.60 -2.21 -8.83
N GLU A 107 24.49 -1.30 -9.21
CA GLU A 107 25.16 -0.39 -8.27
C GLU A 107 24.31 0.86 -7.99
N VAL A 108 24.23 1.24 -6.72
CA VAL A 108 23.55 2.44 -6.25
C VAL A 108 24.55 3.29 -5.47
N ALA A 109 24.82 4.48 -5.98
CA ALA A 109 25.62 5.49 -5.31
C ALA A 109 24.77 6.28 -4.31
N VAL A 110 25.31 6.52 -3.11
CA VAL A 110 24.67 7.30 -2.06
C VAL A 110 25.55 8.48 -1.70
N SER A 111 25.02 9.69 -1.88
CA SER A 111 25.82 10.92 -1.91
C SER A 111 25.10 12.11 -1.27
N GLY A 112 25.71 13.30 -1.33
CA GLY A 112 25.14 14.55 -0.83
C GLY A 112 25.63 14.93 0.57
N ASN A 113 24.73 15.48 1.39
CA ASN A 113 24.99 15.96 2.74
C ASN A 113 24.85 14.82 3.76
N VAL A 114 25.81 13.91 3.71
CA VAL A 114 25.89 12.66 4.51
C VAL A 114 27.27 12.52 5.14
N ASP A 115 27.35 11.93 6.32
CA ASP A 115 28.64 11.63 6.96
C ASP A 115 29.35 10.45 6.29
N ASN A 116 28.59 9.51 5.70
CA ASN A 116 29.10 8.31 5.05
C ASN A 116 28.55 8.17 3.63
N ALA A 117 29.21 8.78 2.65
CA ALA A 117 28.91 8.53 1.24
C ALA A 117 29.51 7.19 0.80
N PHE A 118 28.74 6.38 0.07
CA PHE A 118 29.18 5.05 -0.36
C PHE A 118 28.56 4.67 -1.71
N SER A 119 29.08 3.61 -2.31
CA SER A 119 28.49 2.93 -3.45
C SER A 119 28.39 1.45 -3.11
N ALA A 120 27.24 0.84 -3.36
CA ALA A 120 27.01 -0.56 -3.06
C ALA A 120 26.11 -1.19 -4.13
N THR A 121 26.29 -2.48 -4.35
CA THR A 121 25.40 -3.27 -5.20
C THR A 121 24.08 -3.57 -4.49
N MET A 122 23.05 -3.88 -5.26
CA MET A 122 21.75 -4.28 -4.72
C MET A 122 21.87 -5.53 -3.84
N ASP A 123 22.72 -6.48 -4.19
CA ASP A 123 22.97 -7.68 -3.39
C ASP A 123 23.57 -7.33 -2.03
N GLU A 124 24.62 -6.50 -1.99
CA GLU A 124 25.24 -6.05 -0.72
C GLU A 124 24.25 -5.30 0.17
N LEU A 125 23.42 -4.44 -0.41
CA LEU A 125 22.37 -3.73 0.32
C LEU A 125 21.24 -4.67 0.80
N ALA A 126 20.95 -5.72 0.03
CA ALA A 126 19.88 -6.67 0.30
C ALA A 126 20.20 -7.62 1.45
N GLU A 127 21.47 -7.89 1.77
CA GLU A 127 21.87 -8.82 2.84
C GLU A 127 21.24 -8.47 4.20
N GLU A 128 21.23 -7.20 4.59
CA GLU A 128 20.65 -6.73 5.86
C GLU A 128 19.53 -5.69 5.68
N GLY A 129 19.42 -5.10 4.49
CA GLY A 129 18.49 -4.01 4.20
C GLY A 129 17.14 -4.44 3.66
N SER A 130 16.98 -5.71 3.27
CA SER A 130 15.78 -6.21 2.60
C SER A 130 14.55 -6.22 3.49
N ALA A 131 13.40 -5.92 2.90
CA ALA A 131 12.10 -6.18 3.48
C ALA A 131 11.09 -6.54 2.38
N GLN A 132 10.10 -7.35 2.77
CA GLN A 132 9.03 -7.79 1.88
C GLN A 132 7.69 -7.35 2.45
N LEU A 133 6.85 -6.74 1.60
CA LEU A 133 5.53 -6.27 2.00
C LEU A 133 4.53 -6.28 0.83
N ALA A 134 3.30 -6.69 1.11
CA ALA A 134 2.19 -6.44 0.20
C ALA A 134 1.88 -4.93 0.14
N MET A 135 2.15 -4.30 -1.01
CA MET A 135 2.02 -2.87 -1.24
C MET A 135 1.03 -2.58 -2.36
N GLY A 136 0.23 -1.54 -2.17
CA GLY A 136 -0.61 -0.98 -3.23
C GLY A 136 0.20 -0.09 -4.18
N CYS A 137 -0.11 -0.18 -5.47
CA CYS A 137 0.40 0.68 -6.51
C CYS A 137 -0.78 1.22 -7.32
N THR A 138 -0.91 2.54 -7.35
CA THR A 138 -1.98 3.22 -8.08
C THR A 138 -1.38 4.35 -8.90
N CYS A 139 -1.64 4.33 -10.21
CA CYS A 139 -1.25 5.42 -11.09
C CYS A 139 -2.07 6.68 -10.75
N ALA A 140 -1.44 7.85 -10.75
CA ALA A 140 -2.12 9.14 -10.63
C ALA A 140 -3.27 9.31 -11.63
N GLY A 141 -3.06 8.86 -12.88
CA GLY A 141 -4.05 8.90 -13.95
C GLY A 141 -4.98 7.67 -14.00
N ASN A 142 -5.14 6.95 -12.88
CA ASN A 142 -5.95 5.75 -12.86
C ASN A 142 -7.38 6.05 -13.35
N PRO A 143 -7.84 5.39 -14.45
CA PRO A 143 -9.18 5.60 -14.98
C PRO A 143 -10.27 5.21 -13.98
N VAL A 144 -11.49 5.68 -14.23
CA VAL A 144 -12.67 5.42 -13.39
C VAL A 144 -13.02 3.93 -13.25
N ASP A 145 -12.52 3.08 -14.15
CA ASP A 145 -12.68 1.63 -14.08
C ASP A 145 -11.66 0.94 -13.15
N GLY A 146 -10.72 1.70 -12.59
CA GLY A 146 -9.73 1.24 -11.63
C GLY A 146 -8.58 0.42 -12.21
N ALA A 147 -8.46 0.34 -13.54
CA ALA A 147 -7.56 -0.61 -14.19
C ALA A 147 -6.06 -0.33 -13.96
N ALA A 148 -5.65 0.88 -13.59
CA ALA A 148 -4.26 1.24 -13.27
C ALA A 148 -4.01 1.28 -11.75
N SER A 149 -4.63 0.35 -11.03
CA SER A 149 -4.39 0.10 -9.61
C SER A 149 -4.21 -1.40 -9.36
N GLY A 150 -3.31 -1.76 -8.46
CA GLY A 150 -3.06 -3.15 -8.08
C GLY A 150 -2.31 -3.28 -6.77
N ASN A 151 -2.39 -4.46 -6.16
CA ASN A 151 -1.58 -4.82 -4.99
C ASN A 151 -0.54 -5.84 -5.42
N ALA A 152 0.69 -5.70 -4.94
CA ALA A 152 1.75 -6.64 -5.24
C ALA A 152 2.56 -6.94 -3.99
N ASP A 153 3.14 -8.13 -3.92
CA ASP A 153 4.09 -8.47 -2.87
C ASP A 153 5.49 -7.98 -3.29
N VAL A 154 5.99 -6.96 -2.63
CA VAL A 154 7.16 -6.20 -3.06
C VAL A 154 8.32 -6.52 -2.13
N LEU A 155 9.43 -6.98 -2.71
CA LEU A 155 10.69 -7.22 -2.03
C LEU A 155 11.74 -6.22 -2.53
N GLY A 156 12.38 -5.53 -1.58
CA GLY A 156 13.37 -4.51 -1.87
C GLY A 156 14.17 -4.08 -0.65
N VAL A 157 15.18 -3.24 -0.89
CA VAL A 157 15.98 -2.62 0.17
C VAL A 157 15.22 -1.44 0.75
N ARG A 158 15.13 -1.37 2.08
CA ARG A 158 14.47 -0.24 2.76
C ARG A 158 15.26 1.06 2.56
N ILE A 159 14.60 2.12 2.11
CA ILE A 159 15.24 3.45 2.00
C ILE A 159 15.70 3.95 3.38
N ALA A 160 14.95 3.63 4.44
CA ALA A 160 15.36 3.94 5.82
C ALA A 160 16.67 3.25 6.23
N TYR A 161 16.93 2.04 5.73
CA TYR A 161 18.20 1.34 5.98
C TYR A 161 19.36 2.01 5.24
N ILE A 162 19.17 2.37 3.96
CA ILE A 162 20.17 3.13 3.18
C ILE A 162 20.49 4.46 3.87
N ALA A 163 19.48 5.18 4.34
CA ALA A 163 19.67 6.42 5.09
C ALA A 163 20.42 6.19 6.42
N ALA A 164 20.15 5.10 7.13
CA ALA A 164 20.87 4.77 8.36
C ALA A 164 22.37 4.51 8.10
N LEU A 165 22.71 3.83 7.00
CA LEU A 165 24.11 3.63 6.58
C LEU A 165 24.78 4.94 6.15
N ALA A 166 24.05 5.82 5.47
CA ALA A 166 24.58 7.07 4.94
C ALA A 166 24.81 8.13 6.03
N GLN A 167 24.01 8.11 7.09
CA GLN A 167 24.01 9.11 8.16
C GLN A 167 23.85 10.57 7.62
N PRO A 168 22.69 10.93 7.04
CA PRO A 168 22.41 12.30 6.61
C PRO A 168 22.51 13.30 7.76
N SER A 169 23.02 14.51 7.45
CA SER A 169 23.04 15.63 8.40
C SER A 169 21.62 16.04 8.82
N ASP A 170 21.47 16.58 10.04
CA ASP A 170 20.20 17.14 10.54
C ASP A 170 19.61 18.27 9.67
N SER A 171 20.45 18.89 8.83
CA SER A 171 20.06 19.93 7.87
C SER A 171 19.37 19.39 6.61
N VAL A 172 19.47 18.09 6.33
CA VAL A 172 18.88 17.46 5.15
C VAL A 172 17.36 17.51 5.23
N ASN A 173 16.74 18.06 4.19
CA ASN A 173 15.29 18.14 4.07
C ASN A 173 14.75 17.52 2.78
N THR A 174 15.63 17.16 1.85
CA THR A 174 15.27 16.62 0.54
C THR A 174 16.09 15.36 0.26
N ILE A 175 15.43 14.33 -0.27
CA ILE A 175 16.07 13.15 -0.86
C ILE A 175 15.78 13.14 -2.36
N VAL A 176 16.78 12.86 -3.18
CA VAL A 176 16.67 12.81 -4.64
C VAL A 176 17.07 11.43 -5.12
N PHE A 177 16.22 10.83 -5.93
CA PHE A 177 16.50 9.60 -6.64
C PHE A 177 16.81 9.95 -8.09
N THR A 178 17.91 9.42 -8.63
CA THR A 178 18.31 9.62 -10.03
C THR A 178 18.36 8.28 -10.74
N SER A 179 17.76 8.22 -11.92
CA SER A 179 17.70 7.06 -12.80
C SER A 179 18.91 7.01 -13.74
N ASP A 180 19.20 5.83 -14.30
CA ASP A 180 20.26 5.63 -15.31
C ASP A 180 20.08 6.49 -16.57
N ASP A 181 18.84 6.88 -16.89
CA ASP A 181 18.53 7.77 -18.01
C ASP A 181 18.57 9.27 -17.66
N GLY A 182 18.99 9.61 -16.45
CA GLY A 182 19.14 10.99 -15.97
C GLY A 182 17.85 11.64 -15.45
N SER A 183 16.71 10.93 -15.51
CA SER A 183 15.48 11.38 -14.84
C SER A 183 15.67 11.38 -13.32
N SER A 184 15.05 12.32 -12.62
CA SER A 184 15.13 12.38 -11.16
C SER A 184 13.80 12.71 -10.50
N VAL A 185 13.63 12.23 -9.27
CA VAL A 185 12.49 12.51 -8.39
C VAL A 185 13.04 13.01 -7.07
N ALA A 186 12.68 14.25 -6.71
CA ALA A 186 13.02 14.85 -5.43
C ALA A 186 11.81 14.87 -4.50
N LEU A 187 11.98 14.40 -3.27
CA LEU A 187 10.92 14.27 -2.27
C LEU A 187 11.37 14.83 -0.92
N PRO A 188 10.45 15.30 -0.06
CA PRO A 188 10.80 15.65 1.30
C PRO A 188 11.37 14.44 2.02
N PHE A 189 12.54 14.58 2.64
CA PHE A 189 13.22 13.43 3.26
C PHE A 189 12.37 12.78 4.36
N ASN A 190 11.79 13.60 5.24
CA ASN A 190 10.89 13.12 6.30
C ASN A 190 9.64 12.41 5.75
N TYR A 191 9.13 12.82 4.59
CA TYR A 191 8.00 12.13 3.95
C TYR A 191 8.38 10.70 3.58
N VAL A 192 9.53 10.52 2.93
CA VAL A 192 10.00 9.20 2.50
C VAL A 192 10.26 8.27 3.69
N LEU A 193 10.78 8.79 4.81
CA LEU A 193 10.98 8.01 6.05
C LEU A 193 9.67 7.61 6.74
N GLN A 194 8.65 8.46 6.68
CA GLN A 194 7.32 8.17 7.23
C GLN A 194 6.52 7.19 6.38
N ARG A 195 6.93 7.00 5.11
CA ARG A 195 6.37 5.98 4.25
C ARG A 195 7.22 4.72 4.33
N PHE A 196 6.56 3.56 4.30
CA PHE A 196 7.27 2.32 4.06
C PHE A 196 7.77 2.34 2.61
N SER A 197 9.05 2.68 2.46
CA SER A 197 9.68 2.95 1.17
C SER A 197 10.75 1.91 0.87
N LEU A 198 10.64 1.26 -0.29
CA LEU A 198 11.54 0.23 -0.77
C LEU A 198 12.16 0.65 -2.10
N LEU A 199 13.43 0.32 -2.29
CA LEU A 199 14.04 0.17 -3.60
C LEU A 199 13.83 -1.29 -4.01
N ALA A 200 12.73 -1.55 -4.71
CA ALA A 200 12.25 -2.87 -5.08
C ALA A 200 13.04 -3.45 -6.25
N TYR A 201 13.45 -4.71 -6.12
CA TYR A 201 14.06 -5.49 -7.20
C TYR A 201 13.25 -6.76 -7.53
N SER A 202 12.24 -7.10 -6.71
CA SER A 202 11.34 -8.22 -6.91
C SER A 202 9.89 -7.85 -6.59
N VAL A 203 8.97 -8.34 -7.43
CA VAL A 203 7.52 -8.14 -7.35
C VAL A 203 6.83 -9.49 -7.56
N ASN A 204 5.98 -9.89 -6.63
CA ASN A 204 5.32 -11.19 -6.57
C ASN A 204 6.28 -12.39 -6.67
N GLY A 205 7.48 -12.26 -6.07
CA GLY A 205 8.51 -13.30 -6.09
C GLY A 205 9.27 -13.44 -7.42
N GLU A 206 9.00 -12.58 -8.40
CA GLU A 206 9.70 -12.51 -9.68
C GLU A 206 10.50 -11.21 -9.80
N PRO A 207 11.56 -11.15 -10.63
CA PRO A 207 12.27 -9.90 -10.88
C PRO A 207 11.32 -8.77 -11.30
N VAL A 208 11.56 -7.55 -10.80
CA VAL A 208 10.72 -6.37 -11.11
C VAL A 208 10.58 -6.12 -12.61
N ALA A 209 11.58 -6.53 -13.40
CA ALA A 209 11.57 -6.51 -14.86
C ALA A 209 10.33 -7.19 -15.49
N ASN A 210 9.78 -8.23 -14.85
CA ASN A 210 8.63 -8.98 -15.36
C ASN A 210 7.30 -8.24 -15.23
N SER A 211 7.22 -7.26 -14.32
CA SER A 211 6.01 -6.46 -14.06
C SER A 211 6.20 -5.03 -14.53
N MET A 212 7.02 -4.27 -13.82
CA MET A 212 7.18 -2.82 -13.98
C MET A 212 8.29 -2.45 -14.97
N GLY A 213 9.12 -3.43 -15.35
CA GLY A 213 10.33 -3.22 -16.14
C GLY A 213 11.50 -2.68 -15.32
N GLY A 214 12.70 -2.69 -15.90
CA GLY A 214 13.92 -2.18 -15.26
C GLY A 214 14.57 -3.15 -14.26
N SER A 215 15.65 -2.68 -13.62
CA SER A 215 16.45 -3.45 -12.66
C SER A 215 15.97 -3.28 -11.22
N ASN A 216 15.55 -2.06 -10.89
CA ASN A 216 14.95 -1.72 -9.63
C ASN A 216 13.90 -0.63 -9.83
N GLN A 217 13.07 -0.40 -8.81
CA GLN A 217 12.09 0.67 -8.80
C GLN A 217 11.84 1.17 -7.37
N LEU A 218 11.68 2.48 -7.20
CA LEU A 218 11.20 3.06 -5.95
C LEU A 218 9.73 2.72 -5.73
N TRP A 219 9.38 2.17 -4.57
CA TRP A 219 8.01 1.92 -4.12
C TRP A 219 7.79 2.59 -2.76
N MET A 220 6.65 3.26 -2.56
CA MET A 220 6.36 3.98 -1.33
C MET A 220 4.92 3.83 -0.89
N GLY A 221 4.68 3.38 0.35
CA GLY A 221 3.33 3.28 0.89
C GLY A 221 2.54 4.59 0.79
N SER A 222 1.25 4.49 0.45
CA SER A 222 0.30 5.63 0.34
C SER A 222 0.80 6.81 -0.49
N THR A 223 1.61 6.51 -1.50
CA THR A 223 2.10 7.50 -2.47
C THR A 223 1.63 7.08 -3.86
N ALA A 224 1.20 8.05 -4.66
CA ALA A 224 0.83 7.77 -6.04
C ALA A 224 2.07 7.31 -6.84
N ALA A 225 1.87 6.37 -7.76
CA ALA A 225 2.99 5.72 -8.43
C ALA A 225 3.76 6.65 -9.39
N ASN A 226 3.28 7.87 -9.67
CA ASN A 226 4.01 8.86 -10.46
C ASN A 226 5.34 9.31 -9.82
N TYR A 227 5.63 8.91 -8.58
CA TYR A 227 6.92 9.09 -7.94
C TYR A 227 7.82 7.84 -7.99
N TYR A 228 7.33 6.72 -8.50
CA TYR A 228 8.03 5.43 -8.49
C TYR A 228 9.04 5.36 -9.63
N LEU A 229 10.17 6.03 -9.44
CA LEU A 229 11.28 6.06 -10.40
C LEU A 229 11.91 4.67 -10.58
N LYS A 230 12.24 4.30 -11.81
CA LYS A 230 12.94 3.05 -12.14
C LYS A 230 14.43 3.25 -12.31
N ASN A 231 15.17 2.13 -12.26
CA ASN A 231 16.60 2.07 -12.56
C ASN A 231 17.40 3.11 -11.77
N VAL A 232 17.09 3.25 -10.48
CA VAL A 232 17.78 4.20 -9.62
C VAL A 232 19.25 3.80 -9.53
N VAL A 233 20.13 4.72 -9.87
CA VAL A 233 21.60 4.58 -9.80
C VAL A 233 22.21 5.49 -8.74
N GLU A 234 21.48 6.52 -8.30
CA GLU A 234 21.95 7.43 -7.27
C GLU A 234 20.82 7.86 -6.33
N ILE A 235 21.14 7.96 -5.05
CA ILE A 235 20.33 8.54 -3.99
C ILE A 235 21.15 9.65 -3.32
N SER A 236 20.75 10.91 -3.52
CA SER A 236 21.41 12.05 -2.88
C SER A 236 20.56 12.66 -1.78
N PHE A 237 21.22 13.09 -0.71
CA PHE A 237 20.59 13.82 0.41
C PHE A 237 20.98 15.29 0.34
N GLU A 238 20.01 16.19 0.34
CA GLU A 238 20.21 17.61 0.10
C GLU A 238 19.55 18.50 1.15
N GLU A 239 20.20 19.62 1.44
CA GLU A 239 19.58 20.76 2.10
C GLU A 239 19.13 21.76 1.02
N ARG A 240 17.82 22.00 0.92
CA ARG A 240 17.26 23.00 0.02
C ARG A 240 16.60 24.11 0.81
N GLN A 241 16.74 25.37 0.37
CA GLN A 241 16.00 26.48 0.97
C GLN A 241 14.48 26.29 0.89
N THR A 242 14.02 25.68 -0.21
CA THR A 242 12.62 25.30 -0.40
C THR A 242 12.58 23.82 -0.73
N PRO A 243 12.17 22.96 0.22
CA PRO A 243 11.97 21.55 -0.04
C PRO A 243 10.93 21.34 -1.15
N PRO A 244 10.99 20.21 -1.89
CA PRO A 244 9.93 19.86 -2.82
C PRO A 244 8.59 19.75 -2.08
N PRO A 245 7.47 20.02 -2.75
CA PRO A 245 6.17 19.90 -2.12
C PRO A 245 5.90 18.45 -1.74
N THR A 246 5.14 18.25 -0.67
CA THR A 246 4.80 16.90 -0.20
C THR A 246 3.78 16.26 -1.14
N PRO A 247 3.99 15.02 -1.62
CA PRO A 247 3.02 14.36 -2.49
C PRO A 247 1.63 14.27 -1.85
N GLY A 248 0.60 14.50 -2.67
CA GLY A 248 -0.80 14.50 -2.25
C GLY A 248 -1.28 15.81 -1.62
N THR A 249 -0.46 16.86 -1.64
CA THR A 249 -0.84 18.20 -1.16
C THR A 249 -1.28 19.11 -2.31
N ALA A 250 -1.97 20.21 -1.98
CA ALA A 250 -2.37 21.20 -2.99
C ALA A 250 -1.14 21.86 -3.64
N GLU A 251 -0.07 22.05 -2.87
CA GLU A 251 1.20 22.63 -3.28
C GLU A 251 1.91 21.78 -4.33
N ALA A 252 1.81 20.44 -4.22
CA ALA A 252 2.37 19.53 -5.20
C ALA A 252 1.55 19.48 -6.51
N GLY A 253 0.34 20.06 -6.52
CA GLY A 253 -0.54 20.05 -7.70
C GLY A 253 -1.04 18.66 -8.07
N ASP A 254 -0.93 17.71 -7.13
CA ASP A 254 -1.05 16.28 -7.36
C ASP A 254 -1.91 15.61 -6.26
N ALA A 255 -2.81 16.40 -5.65
CA ALA A 255 -3.84 15.90 -4.75
C ALA A 255 -4.81 14.98 -5.52
N TYR A 256 -4.34 13.79 -5.85
CA TYR A 256 -5.07 12.78 -6.58
C TYR A 256 -6.11 12.17 -5.65
N GLU A 257 -7.34 11.98 -6.16
CA GLU A 257 -8.34 11.14 -5.48
C GLU A 257 -7.87 9.67 -5.42
N ASN A 258 -7.01 9.27 -6.37
CA ASN A 258 -6.49 7.92 -6.53
C ASN A 258 -5.14 7.73 -5.82
N VAL A 259 -5.15 7.67 -4.49
CA VAL A 259 -4.04 7.14 -3.69
C VAL A 259 -4.37 5.72 -3.21
N PRO A 260 -3.39 4.83 -3.02
CA PRO A 260 -3.64 3.55 -2.37
C PRO A 260 -4.22 3.82 -0.96
N ASN A 261 -5.51 3.55 -0.78
CA ASN A 261 -6.27 3.85 0.44
C ASN A 261 -5.93 2.95 1.64
N ILE A 262 -4.84 2.16 1.57
CA ILE A 262 -4.45 1.21 2.61
C ILE A 262 -2.96 1.41 2.90
N SER A 263 -2.65 1.85 4.12
CA SER A 263 -1.31 1.86 4.72
C SER A 263 -1.30 1.02 5.98
N ILE A 264 -0.14 0.43 6.31
CA ILE A 264 0.10 -0.18 7.62
C ILE A 264 0.52 0.94 8.58
N GLY A 265 -0.20 1.08 9.70
CA GLY A 265 0.01 2.16 10.67
C GLY A 265 1.32 2.07 11.45
N GLU A 266 1.92 0.89 11.55
CA GLU A 266 3.24 0.64 12.14
C GLU A 266 3.93 -0.50 11.38
N GLY A 267 5.18 -0.31 10.99
CA GLY A 267 6.02 -1.38 10.46
C GLY A 267 6.24 -2.41 11.57
N GLY A 268 5.69 -3.61 11.41
CA GLY A 268 5.86 -4.69 12.37
C GLY A 268 7.34 -4.94 12.63
N ALA A 269 7.72 -4.96 13.91
CA ALA A 269 9.02 -5.43 14.32
C ALA A 269 9.15 -6.91 13.94
N LEU A 270 9.97 -7.18 12.92
CA LEU A 270 10.59 -8.47 12.68
C LEU A 270 12.09 -8.22 12.51
#